data_AF-A0A2J8NJS8-F1
#
_entry.id   AF-A0A2J8NJS8-F1
#
_cell.length_a   1.000
_cell.length_b   1.000
_cell.length_c   1.000
_cell.angle_alpha   90.00
_cell.angle_beta   90.00
_cell.angle_gamma   90.00
#
_symmetry.space_group_name_H-M   'P 1'
#
loop_
_entity.id
_entity.type
_entity.pdbx_description
1 polymer ?
#
loop_
_entity_poly.entity_id
_entity_poly.type
_entity_poly.pdbx_seq_one_letter_code
_entity_poly.pdbx_strand_id
1 'polypeptide(L)'
;MAKPAQGAKYRGSIHDFPGFDPNQDAEALYTAMKGFGSDKEAILDIITSRSNRQRQEVCQSYKSLYGKDLIAALKYELTGKFERLIVGGLSDVGT
;
A
#
# COMPACT_ATOMS: atom_id res chain seq x y z
N MET A 1 -26.90 1.72 -35.24
CA MET A 1 -25.78 1.07 -34.51
C MET A 1 -24.98 2.18 -33.85
N ALA A 2 -25.12 2.39 -32.54
CA ALA A 2 -24.41 3.45 -31.83
C ALA A 2 -23.07 2.92 -31.31
N LYS A 3 -21.97 3.65 -31.55
CA LYS A 3 -20.65 3.35 -30.98
C LYS A 3 -20.69 3.56 -29.46
N PRO A 4 -20.08 2.68 -28.64
CA PRO A 4 -20.00 2.90 -27.20
C PRO A 4 -19.10 4.12 -26.93
N ALA A 5 -19.57 5.00 -26.05
CA ALA A 5 -18.83 6.16 -25.57
C ALA A 5 -17.54 5.68 -24.87
N GLN A 6 -16.39 6.23 -25.29
CA GLN A 6 -15.10 5.98 -24.68
C GLN A 6 -15.15 6.28 -23.19
N GLY A 7 -14.75 5.28 -22.39
CA GLY A 7 -14.78 5.31 -20.93
C GLY A 7 -14.13 6.57 -20.37
N ALA A 8 -14.81 7.19 -19.42
CA ALA A 8 -14.30 8.34 -18.67
C ALA A 8 -12.90 8.02 -18.13
N LYS A 9 -11.89 8.77 -18.59
CA LYS A 9 -10.54 8.70 -18.01
C LYS A 9 -10.65 9.05 -16.53
N TYR A 10 -10.47 8.05 -15.66
CA TYR A 10 -10.40 8.25 -14.22
C TYR A 10 -9.22 9.18 -13.89
N ARG A 11 -9.49 10.40 -13.41
CA ARG A 11 -8.48 11.41 -13.06
C ARG A 11 -8.05 11.32 -11.59
N GLY A 12 -7.95 10.11 -11.06
CA GLY A 12 -7.36 9.90 -9.74
C GLY A 12 -5.87 10.23 -9.76
N SER A 13 -5.32 10.74 -8.66
CA SER A 13 -3.91 11.09 -8.55
C SER A 13 -2.97 9.88 -8.39
N ILE A 14 -3.51 8.72 -8.02
CA ILE A 14 -2.78 7.47 -7.89
C ILE A 14 -3.20 6.51 -9.00
N HIS A 15 -2.22 6.07 -9.79
CA HIS A 15 -2.37 5.07 -10.84
C HIS A 15 -1.66 3.77 -10.44
N ASP A 16 -1.89 2.68 -11.18
CA ASP A 16 -1.11 1.45 -10.97
C ASP A 16 0.38 1.72 -11.21
N PHE A 17 1.20 1.35 -10.25
CA PHE A 17 2.65 1.45 -10.37
C PHE A 17 3.18 0.49 -11.46
N PRO A 18 3.98 0.97 -12.43
CA PRO A 18 4.49 0.14 -13.51
C PRO A 18 5.51 -0.88 -13.01
N GLY A 19 5.44 -2.12 -13.51
CA GLY A 19 6.37 -3.18 -13.12
C GLY A 19 6.21 -3.64 -11.66
N PHE A 20 5.03 -3.42 -11.07
CA PHE A 20 4.71 -3.80 -9.70
C PHE A 20 4.91 -5.30 -9.44
N ASP A 21 5.65 -5.60 -8.38
CA ASP A 21 5.79 -6.93 -7.78
C ASP A 21 5.43 -6.82 -6.29
N PRO A 22 4.34 -7.48 -5.83
CA PRO A 22 3.90 -7.35 -4.46
C PRO A 22 4.86 -8.00 -3.45
N ASN A 23 5.70 -8.96 -3.87
CA ASN A 23 6.70 -9.57 -2.99
C ASN A 23 7.86 -8.61 -2.73
N GLN A 24 8.31 -7.87 -3.74
CA GLN A 24 9.37 -6.86 -3.58
C GLN A 24 8.95 -5.76 -2.62
N ASP A 25 7.73 -5.25 -2.77
CA ASP A 25 7.19 -4.24 -1.85
C ASP A 25 7.01 -4.79 -0.43
N ALA A 26 6.58 -6.05 -0.29
CA ALA A 26 6.47 -6.68 1.02
C ALA A 26 7.84 -6.84 1.71
N GLU A 27 8.88 -7.23 0.96
CA GLU A 27 10.27 -7.32 1.44
C GLU A 27 10.84 -5.96 1.85
N ALA A 28 10.59 -4.94 1.03
CA ALA A 28 11.03 -3.57 1.31
C ALA A 28 10.35 -3.03 2.57
N LEU A 29 9.03 -3.23 2.72
CA LEU A 29 8.29 -2.84 3.92
C LEU A 29 8.77 -3.58 5.16
N TYR A 30 9.00 -4.90 5.07
CA TYR A 30 9.52 -5.68 6.19
C TYR A 30 10.89 -5.18 6.63
N THR A 31 11.77 -4.86 5.67
CA THR A 31 13.11 -4.33 5.93
C THR A 31 13.04 -2.95 6.57
N ALA A 32 12.20 -2.05 6.05
CA ALA A 32 12.00 -0.70 6.57
C ALA A 32 11.48 -0.69 8.02
N MET A 33 10.74 -1.74 8.42
CA MET A 33 10.22 -1.93 9.78
C MET A 33 11.14 -2.76 10.69
N LYS A 34 12.25 -3.32 10.19
CA LYS A 34 13.13 -4.22 10.96
C LYS A 34 14.38 -3.48 11.41
N GLY A 35 14.39 -2.94 12.63
CA GLY A 35 15.59 -2.32 13.19
C GLY A 35 15.34 -1.46 14.43
N PHE A 36 16.39 -0.80 14.92
CA PHE A 36 16.27 0.20 15.98
C PHE A 36 15.83 1.53 15.33
N GLY A 37 14.51 1.70 15.23
CA GLY A 37 13.87 2.73 14.43
C GLY A 37 13.35 2.21 13.09
N SER A 38 12.31 2.87 12.57
CA SER A 38 11.68 2.55 11.29
C SER A 38 12.04 3.58 10.22
N ASP A 39 12.27 3.11 8.98
CA ASP A 39 12.43 3.98 7.81
C ASP A 39 11.05 4.45 7.32
N LYS A 40 10.58 5.54 7.92
CA LYS A 40 9.24 6.09 7.67
C LYS A 40 9.08 6.65 6.26
N GLU A 41 10.16 7.14 5.66
CA GLU A 41 10.15 7.67 4.30
C GLU A 41 9.97 6.52 3.29
N ALA A 42 10.71 5.42 3.45
CA ALA A 42 10.54 4.24 2.60
C ALA A 42 9.12 3.65 2.70
N ILE A 43 8.57 3.59 3.93
CA ILE A 43 7.18 3.14 4.14
C ILE A 43 6.18 4.08 3.43
N LEU A 44 6.37 5.40 3.55
CA LEU A 44 5.48 6.38 2.93
C LEU A 44 5.55 6.33 1.39
N ASP A 45 6.75 6.26 0.83
CA ASP A 45 6.97 6.22 -0.62
C ASP A 45 6.30 4.99 -1.23
N ILE A 46 6.47 3.82 -0.62
CA ILE A 46 5.82 2.59 -1.11
C ILE A 46 4.30 2.73 -0.98
N ILE A 47 3.76 3.02 0.20
CA ILE A 47 2.30 3.04 0.38
C ILE A 47 1.67 4.11 -0.51
N THR A 48 2.18 5.34 -0.53
CA THR A 48 1.53 6.45 -1.25
C THR A 48 1.63 6.34 -2.77
N SER A 49 2.62 5.60 -3.31
CA SER A 49 2.79 5.42 -4.76
C SER A 49 2.10 4.17 -5.33
N ARG A 50 1.54 3.28 -4.49
CA ARG A 50 0.76 2.11 -4.94
C ARG A 50 -0.73 2.41 -4.98
N SER A 51 -1.41 1.89 -6.00
CA SER A 51 -2.88 1.92 -6.06
C SER A 51 -3.49 1.08 -4.94
N ASN A 52 -4.76 1.32 -4.58
CA ASN A 52 -5.39 0.56 -3.50
C ASN A 52 -5.39 -0.96 -3.80
N ARG A 53 -5.65 -1.35 -5.06
CA ARG A 53 -5.57 -2.75 -5.50
C ARG A 53 -4.18 -3.34 -5.22
N GLN A 54 -3.12 -2.64 -5.65
CA GLN A 54 -1.74 -3.06 -5.42
C GLN A 54 -1.42 -3.16 -3.92
N ARG A 55 -1.90 -2.21 -3.10
CA ARG A 55 -1.72 -2.27 -1.64
C ARG A 55 -2.36 -3.53 -1.03
N GLN A 56 -3.53 -3.96 -1.50
CA GLN A 56 -4.14 -5.22 -1.05
C GLN A 56 -3.28 -6.43 -1.44
N GLU A 57 -2.69 -6.43 -2.65
CA GLU A 57 -1.78 -7.48 -3.11
C GLU A 57 -0.49 -7.53 -2.25
N VAL A 58 0.03 -6.37 -1.84
CA VAL A 58 1.15 -6.27 -0.89
C VAL A 58 0.76 -6.82 0.49
N CYS A 59 -0.42 -6.50 1.01
CA CYS A 59 -0.91 -7.06 2.29
C CYS A 59 -0.93 -8.60 2.27
N GLN A 60 -1.44 -9.19 1.18
CA GLN A 60 -1.50 -10.65 1.01
C GLN A 60 -0.10 -11.27 0.91
N SER A 61 0.79 -10.63 0.15
CA SER A 61 2.18 -11.11 -0.02
C SER A 61 2.97 -11.01 1.28
N TYR A 62 2.85 -9.89 2.00
CA TYR A 62 3.46 -9.70 3.31
C TYR A 62 3.00 -10.75 4.33
N LYS A 63 1.69 -11.07 4.33
CA LYS A 63 1.15 -12.13 5.18
C LYS A 63 1.71 -13.50 4.82
N SER A 64 1.85 -13.79 3.53
CA SER A 64 2.38 -15.07 3.03
C SER A 64 3.86 -15.25 3.32
N LEU A 65 4.67 -14.20 3.15
CA LEU A 65 6.13 -14.24 3.34
C LEU A 65 6.53 -14.25 4.82
N TYR A 66 5.83 -13.49 5.68
CA TYR A 66 6.26 -13.24 7.06
C TYR A 66 5.30 -13.76 8.13
N GLY A 67 4.11 -14.24 7.75
CA GLY A 67 3.07 -14.66 8.69
C GLY A 67 2.47 -13.51 9.51
N LYS A 68 2.86 -12.26 9.24
CA LYS A 68 2.44 -11.06 9.98
C LYS A 68 1.38 -10.28 9.22
N ASP A 69 0.51 -9.60 9.96
CA ASP A 69 -0.43 -8.64 9.36
C ASP A 69 0.29 -7.31 9.09
N LEU A 70 0.26 -6.85 7.83
CA LEU A 70 0.97 -5.63 7.42
C LEU A 70 0.41 -4.38 8.10
N ILE A 71 -0.93 -4.28 8.21
CA ILE A 71 -1.58 -3.13 8.82
C ILE A 71 -1.21 -3.03 10.30
N ALA A 72 -1.23 -4.15 11.03
CA ALA A 72 -0.82 -4.21 12.43
C ALA A 72 0.67 -3.86 12.60
N ALA A 73 1.55 -4.33 11.72
CA ALA A 73 2.96 -3.98 11.74
C ALA A 73 3.16 -2.47 11.55
N LEU A 74 2.47 -1.87 10.57
CA LEU A 74 2.53 -0.44 10.31
C LEU A 74 1.98 0.39 11.48
N LYS A 75 0.91 -0.06 12.15
CA LYS A 75 0.37 0.60 13.35
C LYS A 75 1.32 0.57 14.54
N TYR A 76 2.13 -0.48 14.66
CA TYR A 76 3.13 -0.59 15.72
C TYR A 76 4.30 0.37 15.49
N GLU A 77 4.75 0.49 14.23
CA GLU A 77 5.91 1.32 13.85
C GLU A 77 5.58 2.81 13.66
N LEU A 78 4.35 3.12 13.23
CA LEU A 78 3.90 4.48 12.96
C LEU A 78 2.96 4.94 14.07
N THR A 79 3.33 6.01 14.77
CA THR A 79 2.48 6.65 15.78
C THR A 79 1.96 8.01 15.30
N GLY A 80 0.79 8.41 15.79
CA GLY A 80 0.23 9.76 15.57
C GLY A 80 -0.39 9.94 14.17
N LYS A 81 -0.15 11.09 13.54
CA LYS A 81 -0.82 11.46 12.26
C LYS A 81 -0.47 10.53 11.10
N PHE A 82 0.71 9.91 11.14
CA PHE A 82 1.18 8.97 10.11
C PHE A 82 0.40 7.66 10.09
N GLU A 83 0.06 7.12 11.27
CA GLU A 83 -0.77 5.93 11.42
C GLU A 83 -2.11 6.11 10.69
N ARG A 84 -2.76 7.25 10.94
CA ARG A 84 -4.11 7.54 10.43
C ARG A 84 -4.16 7.67 8.91
N LEU A 85 -3.11 8.21 8.31
CA LEU A 85 -2.98 8.41 6.86
C LEU A 85 -2.73 7.07 6.13
N ILE A 86 -1.82 6.26 6.65
CA ILE A 86 -1.43 4.97 6.06
C ILE A 86 -2.56 3.95 6.21
N VAL A 87 -3.11 3.81 7.42
CA VAL A 87 -4.22 2.87 7.70
C VAL A 87 -5.46 3.26 6.89
N GLY A 88 -5.79 4.55 6.79
CA GLY A 88 -6.91 5.03 6.00
C GLY A 88 -6.77 4.79 4.49
N GLY A 89 -5.54 4.76 3.97
CA GLY A 89 -5.27 4.45 2.56
C GLY A 89 -5.25 2.95 2.22
N LEU A 90 -5.10 2.09 3.22
CA LEU A 90 -5.09 0.63 3.13
C LEU A 90 -6.46 0.00 3.42
N SER A 91 -7.25 0.65 4.27
CA SER A 91 -8.63 0.25 4.59
C SER A 91 -9.53 0.75 3.46
N ASP A 92 -10.18 -0.16 2.74
CA ASP A 92 -11.25 0.21 1.80
C ASP A 92 -12.31 1.05 2.53
N VAL A 93 -12.56 2.29 2.08
CA VAL A 93 -13.72 3.08 2.50
C VAL A 93 -14.91 2.52 1.73
N GLY A 94 -15.41 1.40 2.24
CA GLY A 94 -16.51 0.62 1.67
C GLY A 94 -17.24 -0.13 2.78
N THR A 95 -17.69 0.58 3.81
CA THR A 95 -18.73 0.13 4.74
C THR A 95 -19.53 1.33 5.23
#